data_AF-A0A938MJN7-F1
#
_entry.id   AF-A0A938MJN7-F1
#
_cell.length_a   1.000
_cell.length_b   1.000
_cell.length_c   1.000
_cell.angle_alpha   90.00
_cell.angle_beta   90.00
_cell.angle_gamma   90.00
#
_symmetry.space_group_name_H-M   'P 1'
#
loop_
_entity.id
_entity.type
_entity.pdbx_description
1 polymer ?
#
loop_
_entity_poly.entity_id
_entity_poly.type
_entity_poly.pdbx_seq_one_letter_code
_entity_poly.pdbx_strand_id
1 'polypeptide(L)'
;MSDTTLELKAPPQFATDAGGKPTAVTLDTVAYVTLLVRANATDPALWPPGMKKGAEALARVRQIEAECIAKHGEFDWEKLPDRVQDEYDGLCALLDRLQDTGERIPLRELLAREERTK
;
A
#
# COMPACT_ATOMS: atom_id res chain seq x y z
N MET A 1 17.95 -24.84 6.77
CA MET A 1 16.62 -24.37 7.16
C MET A 1 16.80 -23.38 8.29
N SER A 2 16.05 -22.28 8.24
CA SER A 2 15.93 -21.23 9.28
C SER A 2 17.10 -20.23 9.34
N ASP A 3 16.93 -18.91 9.49
CA ASP A 3 15.76 -18.05 9.72
C ASP A 3 15.97 -16.67 9.08
N THR A 4 14.98 -16.19 8.34
CA THR A 4 14.97 -14.88 7.66
C THR A 4 14.57 -13.78 8.65
N THR A 5 15.43 -12.79 8.90
CA THR A 5 14.97 -11.56 9.59
C THR A 5 15.12 -10.34 8.66
N LEU A 6 13.99 -9.95 8.08
CA LEU A 6 13.76 -8.69 7.36
C LEU A 6 13.67 -7.54 8.38
N GLU A 7 14.54 -6.53 8.30
CA GLU A 7 14.31 -5.29 9.04
C GLU A 7 13.31 -4.40 8.30
N LEU A 8 12.14 -4.25 8.92
CA LEU A 8 11.02 -3.44 8.48
C LEU A 8 11.29 -1.93 8.67
N LYS A 9 10.56 -1.14 7.87
CA LYS A 9 10.37 0.33 7.96
C LYS A 9 10.45 0.88 9.39
N ALA A 10 10.97 2.11 9.48
CA ALA A 10 11.05 2.87 10.72
C ALA A 10 9.73 2.79 11.52
N PRO A 11 9.80 2.43 12.81
CA PRO A 11 8.60 2.26 13.62
C PRO A 11 7.81 3.57 13.69
N PRO A 12 6.47 3.53 13.72
CA PRO A 12 5.64 4.71 13.85
C PRO A 12 6.07 5.51 15.09
N GLN A 13 6.31 6.81 14.93
CA GLN A 13 6.71 7.66 16.05
C GLN A 13 5.47 8.24 16.70
N PHE A 14 5.18 7.83 17.93
CA PHE A 14 4.04 8.35 18.68
C PHE A 14 4.45 9.59 19.47
N ALA A 15 3.73 10.69 19.29
CA ALA A 15 3.75 11.80 20.23
C ALA A 15 2.80 11.47 21.39
N THR A 16 3.23 11.73 22.62
CA THR A 16 2.43 11.50 23.82
C THR A 16 2.02 12.80 24.48
N ASP A 17 0.88 12.82 25.18
CA ASP A 17 0.52 13.90 26.08
C ASP A 17 1.40 13.93 27.35
N ALA A 18 1.13 14.89 28.23
CA ALA A 18 1.82 15.05 29.51
C ALA A 18 1.65 13.84 30.46
N GLY A 19 0.65 12.97 30.22
CA GLY A 19 0.41 11.73 30.95
C GLY A 19 1.02 10.49 30.30
N GLY A 20 1.78 10.64 29.21
CA GLY A 20 2.38 9.53 28.48
C GLY A 20 1.41 8.78 27.56
N LYS A 21 0.20 9.29 27.34
CA LYS A 21 -0.76 8.67 26.42
C LYS A 21 -0.48 9.11 24.98
N PRO A 22 -0.42 8.19 24.00
CA PRO A 22 -0.25 8.54 22.60
C PRO A 22 -1.41 9.42 22.11
N THR A 23 -1.09 10.58 21.52
CA THR A 23 -2.05 11.54 20.96
C THR A 23 -1.84 11.81 19.48
N ALA A 24 -0.64 11.56 18.95
CA ALA A 24 -0.38 11.61 17.52
C ALA A 24 0.60 10.52 17.11
N VAL A 25 0.62 10.21 15.82
CA VAL A 25 1.61 9.32 15.21
C VAL A 25 2.16 9.97 13.95
N THR A 26 3.47 10.01 13.83
CA THR A 26 4.16 10.43 12.61
C THR A 26 4.39 9.20 11.75
N LEU A 27 3.86 9.24 10.53
CA LEU A 27 4.05 8.22 9.51
C LEU A 27 4.81 8.83 8.34
N ASP A 28 5.66 8.04 7.71
CA ASP A 28 6.13 8.38 6.37
C ASP A 28 4.96 8.35 5.37
N THR A 29 5.09 9.05 4.25
CA THR A 29 4.03 9.18 3.25
C THR A 29 3.56 7.83 2.73
N VAL A 30 4.48 6.87 2.58
CA VAL A 30 4.17 5.55 2.03
C VAL A 30 3.33 4.75 3.03
N ALA A 31 3.71 4.74 4.30
CA ALA A 31 2.96 4.09 5.37
C ALA A 31 1.57 4.71 5.55
N TYR A 32 1.46 6.04 5.41
CA TYR A 32 0.17 6.72 5.42
C TYR A 32 -0.72 6.31 4.24
N VAL A 33 -0.18 6.28 3.01
CA VAL A 33 -0.93 5.84 1.83
C VAL A 33 -1.35 4.38 1.93
N THR A 34 -0.47 3.48 2.38
CA THR A 34 -0.84 2.07 2.64
C THR A 34 -1.99 1.97 3.64
N LEU A 35 -2.00 2.82 4.68
CA LEU A 35 -3.10 2.85 5.64
C LEU A 35 -4.41 3.31 4.99
N LEU A 36 -4.38 4.38 4.17
CA LEU A 36 -5.56 4.86 3.45
C LEU A 36 -6.14 3.79 2.52
N VAL A 37 -5.28 3.07 1.79
CA VAL A 37 -5.73 1.99 0.90
C VAL A 37 -6.34 0.83 1.69
N ARG A 38 -5.70 0.40 2.78
CA ARG A 38 -6.24 -0.65 3.67
C ARG A 38 -7.55 -0.24 4.34
N ALA A 39 -7.71 1.03 4.66
CA ALA A 39 -8.94 1.59 5.22
C ALA A 39 -10.01 1.86 4.16
N ASN A 40 -9.73 1.58 2.88
CA ASN A 40 -10.59 1.89 1.75
C ASN A 40 -11.02 3.38 1.68
N ALA A 41 -10.11 4.28 2.07
CA ALA A 41 -10.39 5.71 2.14
C ALA A 41 -10.34 6.34 0.74
N THR A 42 -11.52 6.64 0.18
CA THR A 42 -11.67 7.22 -1.16
C THR A 42 -11.84 8.74 -1.16
N ASP A 43 -11.90 9.39 0.00
CA ASP A 43 -11.98 10.84 0.12
C ASP A 43 -10.62 11.50 -0.25
N PRO A 44 -10.53 12.27 -1.34
CA PRO A 44 -9.28 12.91 -1.77
C PRO A 44 -8.71 13.91 -0.76
N ALA A 45 -9.50 14.41 0.20
CA ALA A 45 -9.03 15.31 1.25
C ALA A 45 -8.14 14.59 2.28
N LEU A 46 -8.29 13.27 2.42
CA LEU A 46 -7.47 12.44 3.30
C LEU A 46 -6.14 12.03 2.65
N TRP A 47 -5.98 12.23 1.34
CA TRP A 47 -4.76 11.83 0.63
C TRP A 47 -3.70 12.93 0.66
N PRO A 48 -2.40 12.57 0.67
CA PRO A 48 -1.32 13.55 0.61
C PRO A 48 -1.45 14.51 -0.59
N PRO A 49 -1.01 15.76 -0.46
CA PRO A 49 -0.92 16.68 -1.59
C PRO A 49 -0.16 16.05 -2.77
N GLY A 50 -0.72 16.18 -3.98
CA GLY A 50 -0.17 15.55 -5.19
C GLY A 50 -0.57 14.08 -5.40
N MET A 51 -1.21 13.43 -4.43
CA MET A 51 -1.61 12.01 -4.50
C MET A 51 -3.12 11.78 -4.56
N LYS A 52 -3.92 12.82 -4.83
CA LYS A 52 -5.39 12.73 -4.95
C LYS A 52 -5.87 11.70 -5.98
N LYS A 53 -5.08 11.48 -7.03
CA LYS A 53 -5.34 10.42 -8.03
C LYS A 53 -5.37 9.02 -7.43
N GLY A 54 -4.70 8.78 -6.29
CA GLY A 54 -4.77 7.50 -5.59
C GLY A 54 -6.16 7.26 -4.97
N ALA A 55 -6.81 8.31 -4.45
CA ALA A 55 -8.17 8.24 -3.92
C ALA A 55 -9.17 7.85 -5.02
N GLU A 56 -9.05 8.52 -6.17
CA GLU A 56 -9.86 8.27 -7.37
C GLU A 56 -9.62 6.85 -7.90
N ALA A 57 -8.36 6.42 -7.96
CA ALA A 57 -8.01 5.09 -8.43
C ALA A 57 -8.57 3.99 -7.52
N LEU A 58 -8.46 4.17 -6.20
CA LEU A 58 -9.05 3.25 -5.23
C LEU A 58 -10.57 3.20 -5.35
N ALA A 59 -11.24 4.35 -5.48
CA ALA A 59 -12.68 4.41 -5.70
C ALA A 59 -13.09 3.63 -6.95
N ARG A 60 -12.34 3.79 -8.05
CA ARG A 60 -12.63 3.11 -9.31
C ARG A 60 -12.41 1.60 -9.23
N VAL A 61 -11.33 1.14 -8.57
CA VAL A 61 -11.09 -0.30 -8.29
C VAL A 61 -12.28 -0.91 -7.55
N ARG A 62 -12.75 -0.27 -6.48
CA ARG A 62 -13.90 -0.78 -5.70
C ARG A 62 -15.20 -0.77 -6.48
N GLN A 63 -15.38 0.21 -7.37
CA GLN A 63 -16.52 0.23 -8.27
C GLN A 63 -16.49 -0.98 -9.22
N ILE A 64 -15.36 -1.26 -9.86
CA ILE A 64 -15.20 -2.40 -10.77
C ILE A 64 -15.46 -3.72 -10.03
N GLU A 65 -14.90 -3.88 -8.83
CA GLU A 65 -15.13 -5.06 -8.00
C GLU A 65 -16.61 -5.23 -7.64
N ALA A 66 -17.28 -4.16 -7.21
CA ALA A 66 -18.70 -4.18 -6.85
C ALA A 66 -19.58 -4.53 -8.04
N GLU A 67 -19.31 -3.97 -9.22
CA GLU A 67 -20.02 -4.29 -10.47
C GLU A 67 -19.84 -5.76 -10.86
N CYS A 68 -18.63 -6.30 -10.73
CA CYS A 68 -18.34 -7.72 -10.98
C CYS A 68 -19.08 -8.63 -9.99
N ILE A 69 -19.00 -8.34 -8.69
CA ILE A 69 -19.70 -9.09 -7.64
C ILE A 69 -21.22 -9.06 -7.88
N ALA A 70 -21.77 -7.90 -8.21
CA ALA A 70 -23.21 -7.77 -8.46
C ALA A 70 -23.68 -8.65 -9.63
N LYS A 71 -22.82 -8.90 -10.63
CA LYS A 71 -23.13 -9.69 -11.81
C LYS A 71 -22.81 -11.19 -11.66
N HIS A 72 -21.77 -11.52 -10.91
CA HIS A 72 -21.19 -12.87 -10.86
C HIS A 72 -21.22 -13.52 -9.47
N GLY A 73 -21.67 -12.82 -8.44
CA GLY A 73 -21.76 -13.30 -7.05
C GLY A 73 -20.46 -13.17 -6.25
N GLU A 74 -19.33 -13.04 -6.93
CA GLU A 74 -17.99 -12.85 -6.37
C GLU A 74 -17.15 -11.99 -7.32
N PHE A 75 -16.08 -11.40 -6.79
CA PHE A 75 -15.10 -10.74 -7.64
C PHE A 75 -14.22 -11.79 -8.28
N ASP A 76 -14.23 -11.84 -9.61
CA ASP A 76 -13.37 -12.67 -10.41
C ASP A 76 -12.84 -11.83 -11.56
N TRP A 77 -11.52 -11.58 -11.55
CA TRP A 77 -10.86 -10.73 -12.53
C TRP A 77 -11.04 -11.27 -13.96
N GLU A 78 -11.05 -12.61 -14.14
CA GLU A 78 -11.23 -13.24 -15.45
C GLU A 78 -12.64 -13.02 -16.03
N LYS A 79 -13.62 -12.68 -15.18
CA LYS A 79 -15.00 -12.38 -15.61
C LYS A 79 -15.19 -10.92 -16.06
N LEU A 80 -14.19 -10.05 -15.86
CA LEU A 80 -14.23 -8.68 -16.34
C LEU A 80 -14.03 -8.65 -17.87
N PRO A 81 -14.64 -7.69 -18.60
CA PRO A 81 -14.28 -7.44 -20.00
C PRO A 81 -12.81 -7.03 -20.13
N ASP A 82 -12.13 -7.43 -21.21
CA ASP A 82 -10.69 -7.18 -21.45
C ASP A 82 -10.27 -5.72 -21.18
N ARG A 83 -11.05 -4.76 -21.69
CA ARG A 83 -10.77 -3.32 -21.48
C ARG A 83 -10.83 -2.93 -20.00
N VAL A 84 -11.70 -3.56 -19.22
CA VAL A 84 -11.86 -3.31 -17.78
C VAL A 84 -10.76 -4.03 -16.99
N GLN A 85 -10.28 -5.18 -17.46
CA GLN A 85 -9.09 -5.83 -16.91
C GLN A 85 -7.86 -4.91 -17.03
N ASP A 86 -7.60 -4.38 -18.23
CA ASP A 86 -6.50 -3.43 -18.46
C ASP A 86 -6.60 -2.18 -17.56
N GLU A 87 -7.82 -1.64 -17.42
CA GLU A 87 -8.08 -0.51 -16.53
C GLU A 87 -7.78 -0.89 -15.07
N TYR A 88 -8.32 -2.02 -14.60
CA TYR A 88 -8.14 -2.51 -13.24
C TYR A 88 -6.66 -2.73 -12.90
N ASP A 89 -5.90 -3.35 -13.80
CA ASP A 89 -4.48 -3.62 -13.62
C ASP A 89 -3.67 -2.32 -13.58
N GLY A 90 -3.99 -1.37 -14.46
CA GLY A 90 -3.39 -0.04 -14.46
C GLY A 90 -3.62 0.73 -13.16
N LEU A 91 -4.83 0.62 -12.60
CA LEU A 91 -5.19 1.23 -11.31
C LEU A 91 -4.48 0.54 -10.14
N CYS A 92 -4.43 -0.78 -10.12
CA CYS A 92 -3.69 -1.55 -9.12
C CYS A 92 -2.19 -1.18 -9.15
N ALA A 93 -1.57 -1.17 -10.34
CA ALA A 93 -0.18 -0.78 -10.49
C ALA A 93 0.10 0.68 -10.06
N LEU A 94 -0.87 1.59 -10.24
CA LEU A 94 -0.76 2.95 -9.71
C LEU A 94 -0.77 2.96 -8.18
N LEU A 95 -1.70 2.23 -7.56
CA LEU A 95 -1.80 2.14 -6.11
C LEU A 95 -0.55 1.49 -5.49
N ASP A 96 0.00 0.46 -6.12
CA ASP A 96 1.22 -0.21 -5.69
C ASP A 96 2.42 0.74 -5.74
N ARG A 97 2.58 1.51 -6.81
CA ARG A 97 3.66 2.52 -6.91
C ARG A 97 3.59 3.59 -5.83
N LEU A 98 2.39 3.98 -5.39
CA LEU A 98 2.24 4.94 -4.30
C LEU A 98 2.61 4.35 -2.93
N GLN A 99 2.60 3.02 -2.81
CA GLN A 99 2.94 2.27 -1.61
C GLN A 99 4.36 1.67 -1.65
N ASP A 100 5.07 1.81 -2.77
CA ASP A 100 6.45 1.36 -2.93
C ASP A 100 7.41 2.41 -2.34
N THR A 101 8.33 1.97 -1.48
CA THR A 101 9.39 2.84 -0.95
C THR A 101 10.49 3.11 -1.97
N GLY A 102 10.49 2.39 -3.09
CA GLY A 102 11.57 2.43 -4.08
C GLY A 102 12.87 1.79 -3.57
N GLU A 103 12.86 1.23 -2.36
CA GLU A 103 14.03 0.59 -1.79
C GLU A 103 14.29 -0.71 -2.56
N ARG A 104 15.51 -0.82 -3.09
CA ARG A 104 16.01 -2.01 -3.77
C ARG A 104 17.37 -2.30 -3.17
N ILE A 105 17.51 -3.44 -2.50
CA ILE A 105 18.81 -3.87 -1.96
C ILE A 105 19.51 -4.67 -3.06
N PRO A 106 20.74 -4.31 -3.45
CA PRO A 106 21.52 -5.11 -4.38
C PRO A 106 21.69 -6.54 -3.84
N LEU A 107 21.47 -7.56 -4.68
CA LEU A 107 21.60 -8.97 -4.29
C LEU A 107 22.94 -9.25 -3.58
N ARG A 108 24.03 -8.66 -4.07
CA ARG A 108 25.37 -8.77 -3.46
C ARG A 108 25.44 -8.22 -2.02
N GLU A 109 24.69 -7.17 -1.70
CA GLU A 109 24.68 -6.55 -0.37
C GLU A 109 23.84 -7.35 0.59
N LEU A 110 22.79 -8.00 0.08
CA LEU A 110 22.03 -9.01 0.81
C LEU A 110 22.95 -10.20 1.18
N LEU A 111 23.73 -10.68 0.21
CA LEU A 111 24.69 -11.78 0.40
C LEU A 111 25.89 -11.42 1.31
N ALA A 112 26.49 -10.23 1.14
CA ALA A 112 27.68 -9.80 1.91
C ALA A 112 27.38 -9.38 3.36
N ARG A 113 26.10 -9.19 3.71
CA ARG A 113 25.69 -8.95 5.10
C ARG A 113 25.60 -10.27 5.89
N GLU A 114 25.33 -11.40 5.24
CA GLU A 114 25.36 -12.72 5.86
C GLU A 114 26.79 -13.18 6.23
N GLU A 115 27.81 -12.67 5.53
CA GLU A 115 29.21 -13.06 5.77
C GLU A 115 29.87 -12.29 6.95
N ARG A 116 29.40 -11.08 7.27
CA ARG A 116 30.00 -10.19 8.29
C ARG A 116 29.47 -10.37 9.71
N THR A 117 28.41 -11.14 9.88
CA THR A 117 27.85 -11.54 11.19
C THR A 117 28.36 -12.92 11.65
N LYS A 118 29.30 -13.52 10.91
CA LYS A 118 30.10 -14.67 11.35
C LYS A 118 31.44 -14.21 11.89
#